data_AF-A0A1L0CWZ4-F1
#
_entry.id   AF-A0A1L0CWZ4-F1
#
_cell.length_a   1.000
_cell.length_b   1.000
_cell.length_c   1.000
_cell.angle_alpha   90.00
_cell.angle_beta   90.00
_cell.angle_gamma   90.00
#
_symmetry.space_group_name_H-M   'P 1'
#
loop_
_entity.id
_entity.type
_entity.pdbx_description
1 polymer ?
#
loop_
_entity_poly.entity_id
_entity_poly.type
_entity_poly.pdbx_seq_one_letter_code
_entity_poly.pdbx_strand_id
1 'polypeptide(L)'
;MSYLRTFQRTFLVASRSLERTKPLKFADIKSIKLRAPIVPTHKNFDTCFREPEEVSSDSRAWTMTELRRKSFDDLHRLWYLILKERNILAREVRLAQSIDFMNLTRYDDMDGRLKLTQKRIKQTLLERQVAYERAQLLSEEQQEYLQIFKEKYIDADETSIGTFNDKLVRLQYALFGIEPNLLECNLEEDINVKFVEGLNYVANLKLERHLKDFPDALELPLNGVMEELPFLLRDVEEAIEEIKAMREAGHSVKLDKIDVFPFLRNALQAAKDSMTAEATEEN
;
A
#
# COMPACT_ATOMS: atom_id res chain seq x y z
N MET A 1 -52.96 -17.89 -62.72
CA MET A 1 -51.61 -18.38 -62.34
C MET A 1 -50.90 -17.25 -61.62
N SER A 2 -50.79 -17.37 -60.29
CA SER A 2 -50.21 -16.36 -59.40
C SER A 2 -48.69 -16.51 -59.40
N TYR A 3 -47.95 -15.43 -59.65
CA TYR A 3 -46.61 -15.31 -59.09
C TYR A 3 -46.36 -13.90 -58.55
N LEU A 4 -46.07 -13.92 -57.26
CA LEU A 4 -45.70 -12.84 -56.37
C LEU A 4 -44.53 -12.01 -56.91
N ARG A 5 -44.63 -10.68 -56.73
CA ARG A 5 -43.52 -9.74 -56.89
C ARG A 5 -42.41 -10.08 -55.90
N THR A 6 -41.27 -10.56 -56.37
CA THR A 6 -40.04 -10.64 -55.60
C THR A 6 -39.29 -9.32 -55.71
N PHE A 7 -39.17 -8.63 -54.58
CA PHE A 7 -38.35 -7.42 -54.44
C PHE A 7 -36.87 -7.82 -54.50
N GLN A 8 -36.20 -7.57 -55.63
CA GLN A 8 -34.74 -7.64 -55.68
C GLN A 8 -34.16 -6.35 -55.09
N ARG A 9 -33.52 -6.46 -53.92
CA ARG A 9 -32.56 -5.44 -53.48
C ARG A 9 -31.37 -5.49 -54.43
N THR A 10 -31.32 -4.53 -55.35
CA THR A 10 -30.10 -4.25 -56.11
C THR A 10 -29.07 -3.67 -55.15
N PHE A 11 -28.12 -4.49 -54.70
CA PHE A 11 -26.86 -3.96 -54.21
C PHE A 11 -26.16 -3.29 -55.39
N LEU A 12 -26.15 -1.95 -55.42
CA LEU A 12 -25.20 -1.21 -56.24
C LEU A 12 -23.80 -1.50 -55.67
N VAL A 13 -23.19 -2.60 -56.14
CA VAL A 13 -21.75 -2.79 -56.00
C VAL A 13 -21.12 -1.72 -56.87
N ALA A 14 -20.75 -0.60 -56.26
CA ALA A 14 -19.79 0.32 -56.84
C ALA A 14 -18.42 -0.39 -56.84
N SER A 15 -18.26 -1.40 -57.69
CA SER A 15 -16.94 -1.88 -58.06
C SER A 15 -16.33 -0.77 -58.89
N ARG A 16 -15.55 0.11 -58.24
CA ARG A 16 -14.45 0.74 -58.95
C ARG A 16 -13.54 -0.41 -59.39
N SER A 17 -13.80 -0.95 -60.58
CA SER A 17 -12.76 -1.65 -61.31
C SER A 17 -11.72 -0.58 -61.59
N LEU A 18 -10.73 -0.46 -60.70
CA LEU A 18 -9.43 -0.04 -61.16
C LEU A 18 -9.05 -1.10 -62.20
N GLU A 19 -9.40 -0.84 -63.46
CA GLU A 19 -8.83 -1.56 -64.58
C GLU A 19 -7.33 -1.36 -64.45
N ARG A 20 -6.69 -2.31 -63.77
CA ARG A 20 -5.27 -2.48 -63.90
C ARG A 20 -5.08 -2.79 -65.38
N THR A 21 -4.65 -1.78 -66.12
CA THR A 21 -4.42 -1.82 -67.56
C THR A 21 -3.43 -2.93 -67.95
N LYS A 22 -2.71 -3.48 -66.98
CA LYS A 22 -1.86 -4.65 -67.13
C LYS A 22 -2.29 -5.74 -66.15
N PRO A 23 -2.52 -6.99 -66.61
CA PRO A 23 -2.82 -8.09 -65.72
C PRO A 23 -1.65 -8.30 -64.75
N LEU A 24 -1.93 -8.78 -63.52
CA LEU A 24 -0.89 -9.23 -62.60
C LEU A 24 -0.10 -10.36 -63.27
N LYS A 25 1.09 -10.01 -63.78
CA LYS A 25 2.03 -10.99 -64.31
C LYS A 25 2.77 -11.61 -63.13
N PHE A 26 2.31 -12.76 -62.69
CA PHE A 26 3.13 -13.61 -61.83
C PHE A 26 4.38 -13.99 -62.63
N ALA A 27 5.56 -13.90 -62.02
CA ALA A 27 6.80 -14.34 -62.64
C ALA A 27 6.68 -15.81 -63.10
N ASP A 28 7.43 -16.20 -64.13
CA ASP A 28 7.34 -17.53 -64.73
C ASP A 28 7.52 -18.64 -63.67
N ILE A 29 6.42 -19.27 -63.30
CA ILE A 29 6.33 -20.35 -62.30
C ILE A 29 7.18 -21.55 -62.74
N LYS A 30 7.43 -21.68 -64.05
CA LYS A 30 8.32 -22.69 -64.65
C LYS A 30 9.78 -22.57 -64.20
N SER A 31 10.20 -21.41 -63.70
CA SER A 31 11.55 -21.18 -63.17
C SER A 31 11.73 -21.63 -61.71
N ILE A 32 10.63 -21.92 -61.00
CA ILE A 32 10.65 -22.34 -59.60
C ILE A 32 11.10 -23.80 -59.53
N LYS A 33 12.33 -24.03 -59.10
CA LYS A 33 12.85 -25.37 -58.83
C LYS A 33 12.37 -25.83 -57.47
N LEU A 34 11.76 -27.02 -57.41
CA LEU A 34 11.42 -27.68 -56.15
C LEU A 34 12.73 -27.96 -55.40
N ARG A 35 12.87 -27.35 -54.21
CA ARG A 35 13.98 -27.64 -53.29
C ARG A 35 13.54 -28.68 -52.28
N ALA A 36 14.51 -29.42 -51.74
CA ALA A 36 14.26 -30.31 -50.63
C ALA A 36 13.64 -29.53 -49.44
N PRO A 37 12.78 -30.17 -48.62
CA PRO A 37 12.23 -29.54 -47.43
C PRO A 37 13.34 -29.02 -46.52
N ILE A 38 13.21 -27.77 -46.06
CA ILE A 38 14.14 -27.22 -45.06
C ILE A 38 13.74 -27.81 -43.71
N VAL A 39 14.56 -28.69 -43.18
CA VAL A 39 14.32 -29.28 -41.86
C VAL A 39 14.46 -28.20 -40.77
N PRO A 40 13.50 -28.09 -39.84
CA PRO A 40 13.61 -27.15 -38.73
C PRO A 40 14.84 -27.52 -37.89
N THR A 41 15.70 -26.53 -37.65
CA THR A 41 16.93 -26.73 -36.89
C THR A 41 16.72 -26.38 -35.43
N HIS A 42 17.18 -27.25 -34.53
CA HIS A 42 17.07 -27.04 -33.08
C HIS A 42 17.90 -25.85 -32.57
N LYS A 43 18.84 -25.33 -33.38
CA LYS A 43 19.69 -24.16 -33.10
C LYS A 43 18.91 -22.85 -32.91
N ASN A 44 17.64 -22.82 -33.34
CA ASN A 44 16.77 -21.66 -33.17
C ASN A 44 16.01 -21.67 -31.82
N PHE A 45 16.18 -22.70 -30.99
CA PHE A 45 15.52 -22.79 -29.68
C PHE A 45 16.49 -22.49 -28.55
N ASP A 46 16.00 -21.83 -27.51
CA ASP A 46 16.76 -21.58 -26.28
C ASP A 46 17.03 -22.90 -25.54
N THR A 47 18.21 -22.99 -24.92
CA THR A 47 18.60 -24.14 -24.12
C THR A 47 17.83 -24.12 -22.80
N CYS A 48 17.26 -25.28 -22.44
CA CYS A 48 16.49 -25.44 -21.22
C CYS A 48 17.36 -25.78 -19.99
N PHE A 49 18.68 -25.67 -20.10
CA PHE A 49 19.63 -26.10 -19.06
C PHE A 49 20.82 -25.15 -19.07
N ARG A 50 21.17 -24.60 -17.90
CA ARG A 50 22.38 -23.81 -17.71
C ARG A 50 23.56 -24.72 -17.43
N GLU A 51 24.67 -24.50 -18.12
CA GLU A 51 25.91 -25.20 -17.79
C GLU A 51 26.47 -24.73 -16.44
N PRO A 52 27.25 -25.54 -15.72
CA PRO A 52 27.79 -25.15 -14.41
C PRO A 52 28.64 -23.88 -14.47
N GLU A 53 29.23 -23.55 -15.62
CA GLU A 53 30.02 -22.33 -15.84
C GLU A 53 29.15 -21.07 -15.86
N GLU A 54 27.91 -21.19 -16.32
CA GLU A 54 26.93 -20.10 -16.37
C GLU A 54 26.28 -19.83 -15.01
N VAL A 55 26.35 -20.80 -14.07
CA VAL A 55 25.87 -20.62 -12.70
C VAL A 55 26.82 -19.72 -11.92
N SER A 56 26.32 -18.58 -11.43
CA SER A 56 27.15 -17.59 -10.73
C SER A 56 27.78 -18.16 -9.45
N SER A 57 29.12 -18.20 -9.43
CA SER A 57 29.90 -18.47 -8.21
C SER A 57 29.89 -17.30 -7.25
N ASP A 58 29.87 -16.07 -7.77
CA ASP A 58 30.23 -14.89 -6.98
C ASP A 58 29.04 -14.26 -6.24
N SER A 59 27.87 -14.90 -6.31
CA SER A 59 26.66 -14.40 -5.66
C SER A 59 26.71 -14.56 -4.14
N ARG A 60 26.08 -13.61 -3.42
CA ARG A 60 26.03 -13.57 -1.95
C ARG A 60 24.60 -13.73 -1.45
N ALA A 61 24.43 -14.46 -0.35
CA ALA A 61 23.16 -14.52 0.36
C ALA A 61 22.86 -13.20 1.12
N TRP A 62 21.62 -12.74 1.07
CA TRP A 62 21.15 -11.56 1.80
C TRP A 62 21.41 -11.64 3.31
N THR A 63 21.90 -10.55 3.89
CA THR A 63 22.18 -10.45 5.32
C THR A 63 20.92 -10.03 6.10
N MET A 64 20.82 -10.44 7.36
CA MET A 64 19.67 -10.13 8.21
C MET A 64 19.44 -8.61 8.38
N THR A 65 20.52 -7.83 8.52
CA THR A 65 20.47 -6.37 8.64
C THR A 65 19.85 -5.69 7.41
N GLU A 66 20.14 -6.21 6.21
CA GLU A 66 19.58 -5.71 4.95
C GLU A 66 18.07 -6.02 4.89
N LEU A 67 17.69 -7.24 5.26
CA LEU A 67 16.30 -7.71 5.26
C LEU A 67 15.43 -6.96 6.30
N ARG A 68 16.00 -6.58 7.45
CA ARG A 68 15.31 -5.81 8.49
C ARG A 68 14.84 -4.43 8.03
N ARG A 69 15.40 -3.86 6.97
CA ARG A 69 15.00 -2.54 6.44
C ARG A 69 13.98 -2.61 5.30
N LYS A 70 13.55 -3.81 4.90
CA LYS A 70 12.60 -4.01 3.79
C LYS A 70 11.15 -4.13 4.26
N SER A 71 10.20 -3.67 3.45
CA SER A 71 8.77 -3.81 3.72
C SER A 71 8.35 -5.30 3.71
N PHE A 72 7.17 -5.59 4.26
CA PHE A 72 6.63 -6.95 4.24
C PHE A 72 6.42 -7.45 2.79
N ASP A 73 5.85 -6.61 1.93
CA ASP A 73 5.58 -6.95 0.53
C ASP A 73 6.87 -7.21 -0.27
N ASP A 74 7.92 -6.42 -0.03
CA ASP A 74 9.23 -6.65 -0.65
C ASP A 74 9.83 -7.99 -0.23
N LEU A 75 9.74 -8.32 1.07
CA LEU A 75 10.21 -9.61 1.59
C LEU A 75 9.40 -10.78 1.03
N HIS A 76 8.08 -10.60 0.87
CA HIS A 76 7.19 -11.60 0.31
C HIS A 76 7.46 -11.83 -1.19
N ARG A 77 7.67 -10.74 -1.94
CA ARG A 77 8.10 -10.81 -3.35
C ARG A 77 9.46 -11.50 -3.48
N LEU A 78 10.44 -11.10 -2.66
CA LEU A 78 11.77 -11.71 -2.62
C LEU A 78 11.69 -13.21 -2.32
N TRP A 79 10.85 -13.61 -1.37
CA TRP A 79 10.61 -15.02 -1.04
C TRP A 79 10.20 -15.84 -2.27
N TYR A 80 9.25 -15.34 -3.06
CA TYR A 80 8.79 -16.03 -4.27
C TYR A 80 9.78 -16.00 -5.41
N LEU A 81 10.55 -14.92 -5.58
CA LEU A 81 11.65 -14.90 -6.54
C LEU A 81 12.68 -15.99 -6.22
N ILE A 82 13.04 -16.12 -4.94
CA ILE A 82 13.95 -17.18 -4.50
C ILE A 82 13.33 -18.56 -4.70
N LEU A 83 12.04 -18.73 -4.38
CA LEU A 83 11.34 -20.00 -4.57
C LEU A 83 11.33 -20.43 -6.05
N LYS A 84 11.10 -19.49 -6.97
CA LYS A 84 11.17 -19.74 -8.41
C LYS A 84 12.57 -20.17 -8.85
N GLU A 85 13.61 -19.47 -8.41
CA GLU A 85 15.00 -19.83 -8.74
C GLU A 85 15.36 -21.22 -8.19
N ARG A 86 14.97 -21.53 -6.96
CA ARG A 86 15.17 -22.85 -6.37
C ARG A 86 14.46 -23.96 -7.14
N ASN A 87 13.27 -23.70 -7.69
CA ASN A 87 12.57 -24.67 -8.55
C ASN A 87 13.30 -24.89 -9.88
N ILE A 88 13.89 -23.84 -10.46
CA ILE A 88 14.71 -23.95 -11.67
C ILE A 88 15.96 -24.78 -11.38
N LEU A 89 16.69 -24.47 -10.30
CA LEU A 89 17.87 -25.23 -9.87
C LEU A 89 17.53 -26.70 -9.58
N ALA A 90 16.41 -26.97 -8.91
CA ALA A 90 15.98 -28.34 -8.64
C ALA A 90 15.70 -29.14 -9.92
N ARG A 91 15.12 -28.49 -10.95
CA ARG A 91 14.94 -29.09 -12.27
C ARG A 91 16.29 -29.37 -12.94
N GLU A 92 17.21 -28.41 -12.91
CA GLU A 92 18.56 -28.54 -13.51
C GLU A 92 19.35 -29.66 -12.85
N VAL A 93 19.39 -29.73 -11.52
CA VAL A 93 20.05 -30.80 -10.76
C VAL A 93 19.46 -32.16 -11.14
N ARG A 94 18.14 -32.28 -11.25
CA ARG A 94 17.48 -33.53 -11.62
C ARG A 94 17.79 -33.96 -13.06
N LEU A 95 17.88 -33.01 -14.00
CA LEU A 95 18.27 -33.29 -15.39
C LEU A 95 19.75 -33.70 -15.47
N ALA A 96 20.64 -32.98 -14.79
CA ALA A 96 22.05 -33.31 -14.72
C ALA A 96 22.29 -34.72 -14.16
N GLN A 97 21.57 -35.10 -13.10
CA GLN A 97 21.58 -36.47 -12.57
C GLN A 97 21.11 -37.52 -13.59
N SER A 98 20.11 -37.19 -14.41
CA SER A 98 19.59 -38.13 -15.41
C SER A 98 20.54 -38.35 -16.60
N ILE A 99 21.44 -37.40 -16.85
CA ILE A 99 22.43 -37.43 -17.94
C ILE A 99 23.81 -37.87 -17.41
N ASP A 100 23.90 -38.28 -16.14
CA ASP A 100 25.13 -38.68 -15.45
C ASP A 100 26.22 -37.60 -15.44
N PHE A 101 25.79 -36.34 -15.34
CA PHE A 101 26.68 -35.19 -15.26
C PHE A 101 27.21 -35.03 -13.83
N MET A 102 28.54 -35.14 -13.67
CA MET A 102 29.18 -35.32 -12.36
C MET A 102 29.37 -34.04 -11.52
N ASN A 103 29.23 -32.83 -12.08
CA ASN A 103 29.54 -31.59 -11.36
C ASN A 103 28.27 -30.83 -10.93
N LEU A 104 27.73 -31.19 -9.75
CA LEU A 104 26.51 -30.59 -9.17
C LEU A 104 26.78 -29.56 -8.07
N THR A 105 28.02 -29.47 -7.58
CA THR A 105 28.38 -28.68 -6.39
C THR A 105 27.97 -27.21 -6.50
N ARG A 106 28.11 -26.59 -7.68
CA ARG A 106 27.75 -25.17 -7.88
C ARG A 106 26.24 -24.92 -7.75
N TYR A 107 25.40 -25.88 -8.17
CA TYR A 107 23.95 -25.78 -8.01
C TYR A 107 23.55 -25.91 -6.54
N ASP A 108 24.16 -26.87 -5.82
CA ASP A 108 23.92 -27.08 -4.39
C ASP A 108 24.39 -25.89 -3.54
N ASP A 109 25.54 -25.30 -3.87
CA ASP A 109 26.06 -24.09 -3.21
C ASP A 109 25.13 -22.89 -3.44
N MET A 110 24.61 -22.73 -4.66
CA MET A 110 23.60 -21.71 -4.97
C MET A 110 22.30 -21.95 -4.18
N ASP A 111 21.76 -23.16 -4.21
CA ASP A 111 20.55 -23.51 -3.46
C ASP A 111 20.76 -23.34 -1.94
N GLY A 112 21.95 -23.65 -1.42
CA GLY A 112 22.36 -23.39 -0.05
C GLY A 112 22.29 -21.91 0.33
N ARG A 113 22.82 -21.02 -0.53
CA ARG A 113 22.74 -19.56 -0.35
C ARG A 113 21.28 -19.06 -0.39
N LEU A 114 20.49 -19.55 -1.32
CA LEU A 114 19.06 -19.21 -1.45
C LEU A 114 18.24 -19.67 -0.25
N LYS A 115 18.45 -20.91 0.21
CA LYS A 115 17.87 -21.46 1.45
C LYS A 115 18.24 -20.63 2.67
N LEU A 116 19.51 -20.20 2.76
CA LEU A 116 19.99 -19.36 3.86
C LEU A 116 19.25 -18.01 3.87
N THR A 117 19.07 -17.37 2.71
CA THR A 117 18.26 -16.14 2.62
C THR A 117 16.82 -16.39 3.05
N GLN A 118 16.16 -17.46 2.60
CA GLN A 118 14.81 -17.81 3.03
C GLN A 118 14.71 -17.99 4.56
N LYS A 119 15.67 -18.69 5.18
CA LYS A 119 15.73 -18.83 6.65
C LYS A 119 15.85 -17.47 7.33
N ARG A 120 16.71 -16.59 6.82
CA ARG A 120 16.87 -15.23 7.35
C ARG A 120 15.60 -14.39 7.22
N ILE A 121 14.88 -14.48 6.09
CA ILE A 121 13.59 -13.79 5.92
C ILE A 121 12.59 -14.25 7.00
N LYS A 122 12.44 -15.57 7.21
CA LYS A 122 11.57 -16.10 8.27
C LYS A 122 11.96 -15.59 9.65
N GLN A 123 13.25 -15.60 9.96
CA GLN A 123 13.76 -15.11 11.23
C GLN A 123 13.49 -13.61 11.41
N THR A 124 13.67 -12.79 10.38
CA THR A 124 13.37 -11.36 10.46
C THR A 124 11.88 -11.07 10.65
N LEU A 125 11.00 -11.86 10.05
CA LEU A 125 9.56 -11.72 10.24
C LEU A 125 9.16 -12.08 11.68
N LEU A 126 9.69 -13.18 12.21
CA LEU A 126 9.46 -13.58 13.59
C LEU A 126 10.01 -12.54 14.58
N GLU A 127 11.23 -12.03 14.35
CA GLU A 127 11.85 -10.98 15.17
C GLU A 127 10.98 -9.72 15.23
N ARG A 128 10.41 -9.30 14.08
CA ARG A 128 9.52 -8.14 14.00
C ARG A 128 8.21 -8.37 14.76
N GLN A 129 7.59 -9.54 14.58
CA GLN A 129 6.35 -9.87 15.29
C GLN A 129 6.59 -9.85 16.81
N VAL A 130 7.66 -10.51 17.28
CA VAL A 130 8.01 -10.52 18.70
C VAL A 130 8.32 -9.12 19.22
N ALA A 131 8.99 -8.28 18.43
CA ALA A 131 9.25 -6.88 18.80
C ALA A 131 7.95 -6.07 18.93
N TYR A 132 6.99 -6.28 18.03
CA TYR A 132 5.68 -5.64 18.07
C TYR A 132 4.87 -6.08 19.30
N GLU A 133 4.78 -7.38 19.56
CA GLU A 133 4.09 -7.94 20.73
C GLU A 133 4.72 -7.41 22.03
N ARG A 134 6.05 -7.34 22.11
CA ARG A 134 6.74 -6.75 23.27
C ARG A 134 6.43 -5.27 23.42
N ALA A 135 6.42 -4.50 22.33
CA ALA A 135 6.11 -3.08 22.38
C ALA A 135 4.68 -2.83 22.89
N GLN A 136 3.73 -3.71 22.58
CA GLN A 136 2.36 -3.62 23.09
C GLN A 136 2.26 -3.85 24.60
N LEU A 137 3.18 -4.63 25.19
CA LEU A 137 3.22 -4.86 26.64
C LEU A 137 3.82 -3.69 27.43
N LEU A 138 4.59 -2.80 26.78
CA LEU A 138 5.26 -1.66 27.38
C LEU A 138 4.31 -0.45 27.55
N SER A 139 3.15 -0.66 28.17
CA SER A 139 2.13 0.39 28.33
C SER A 139 2.57 1.51 29.27
N GLU A 140 3.35 1.20 30.31
CA GLU A 140 3.83 2.20 31.29
C GLU A 140 4.81 3.18 30.62
N GLU A 141 5.80 2.68 29.88
CA GLU A 141 6.75 3.49 29.13
C GLU A 141 6.06 4.36 28.08
N GLN A 142 4.99 3.87 27.46
CA GLN A 142 4.17 4.65 26.52
C GLN A 142 3.51 5.84 27.22
N GLN A 143 2.93 5.64 28.41
CA GLN A 143 2.30 6.70 29.19
C GLN A 143 3.31 7.74 29.66
N GLU A 144 4.48 7.31 30.15
CA GLU A 144 5.57 8.21 30.50
C GLU A 144 6.02 9.06 29.31
N TYR A 145 6.15 8.44 28.13
CA TYR A 145 6.49 9.16 26.91
C TYR A 145 5.43 10.19 26.53
N LEU A 146 4.14 9.84 26.61
CA LEU A 146 3.02 10.76 26.35
C LEU A 146 3.03 11.95 27.31
N GLN A 147 3.35 11.72 28.58
CA GLN A 147 3.45 12.79 29.57
C GLN A 147 4.63 13.73 29.28
N ILE A 148 5.81 13.17 28.98
CA ILE A 148 6.99 13.95 28.61
C ILE A 148 6.75 14.74 27.32
N PHE A 149 6.06 14.15 26.34
CA PHE A 149 5.70 14.84 25.10
C PHE A 149 4.75 16.01 25.38
N LYS A 150 3.72 15.77 26.20
CA LYS A 150 2.73 16.77 26.59
C LYS A 150 3.38 17.99 27.23
N GLU A 151 4.24 17.79 28.24
CA GLU A 151 4.98 18.87 28.90
C GLU A 151 5.81 19.68 27.91
N LYS A 152 6.59 19.00 27.05
CA LYS A 152 7.41 19.65 26.03
C LYS A 152 6.58 20.41 25.00
N TYR A 153 5.39 19.93 24.66
CA TYR A 153 4.50 20.57 23.70
C TYR A 153 3.89 21.86 24.26
N ILE A 154 3.46 21.84 25.53
CA ILE A 154 2.92 23.01 26.24
C ILE A 154 4.01 24.08 26.43
N ASP A 155 5.27 23.66 26.62
CA ASP A 155 6.41 24.56 26.78
C ASP A 155 7.08 25.00 25.47
N ALA A 156 6.62 24.53 24.32
CA ALA A 156 7.25 24.84 23.04
C ALA A 156 6.92 26.25 22.53
N ASP A 157 7.98 27.03 22.26
CA ASP A 157 7.92 28.34 21.59
C ASP A 157 7.22 28.29 20.21
N GLU A 158 6.73 29.44 19.75
CA GLU A 158 6.07 29.63 18.45
C GLU A 158 6.91 29.13 17.26
N THR A 159 8.24 29.33 17.29
CA THR A 159 9.11 28.86 16.20
C THR A 159 9.17 27.34 16.10
N SER A 160 9.06 26.64 17.24
CA SER A 160 9.22 25.19 17.30
C SER A 160 7.90 24.43 17.08
N ILE A 161 6.76 25.13 17.12
CA ILE A 161 5.43 24.49 17.13
C ILE A 161 5.15 23.66 15.89
N GLY A 162 5.51 24.14 14.70
CA GLY A 162 5.29 23.40 13.46
C GLY A 162 5.98 22.02 13.50
N THR A 163 7.19 21.96 14.06
CA THR A 163 7.92 20.69 14.22
C THR A 163 7.24 19.76 15.23
N PHE A 164 6.62 20.32 16.27
CA PHE A 164 5.87 19.53 17.26
C PHE A 164 4.52 19.06 16.73
N ASN A 165 3.86 19.83 15.87
CA ASN A 165 2.64 19.41 15.16
C ASN A 165 2.94 18.21 14.25
N ASP A 166 4.02 18.26 13.47
CA ASP A 166 4.46 17.11 12.66
C ASP A 166 4.74 15.87 13.50
N LYS A 167 5.36 16.06 14.67
CA LYS A 167 5.60 14.96 15.62
C LYS A 167 4.29 14.43 16.21
N LEU A 168 3.34 15.30 16.52
CA LEU A 168 2.04 14.92 17.05
C LEU A 168 1.27 14.09 16.03
N VAL A 169 1.24 14.47 14.76
CA VAL A 169 0.62 13.68 13.69
C VAL A 169 1.26 12.29 13.57
N ARG A 170 2.59 12.21 13.63
CA ARG A 170 3.30 10.91 13.61
C ARG A 170 2.99 10.07 14.85
N LEU A 171 2.89 10.70 16.01
CA LEU A 171 2.55 10.05 17.28
C LEU A 171 1.11 9.52 17.26
N GLN A 172 0.18 10.31 16.72
CA GLN A 172 -1.21 9.94 16.52
C GLN A 172 -1.34 8.64 15.71
N TYR A 173 -0.65 8.57 14.58
CA TYR A 173 -0.61 7.35 13.77
C TYR A 173 0.07 6.18 14.51
N ALA A 174 1.23 6.42 15.14
CA ALA A 174 2.02 5.35 15.75
C ALA A 174 1.38 4.69 16.97
N LEU A 175 0.70 5.46 17.84
CA LEU A 175 0.12 4.96 19.08
C LEU A 175 -1.38 4.69 18.99
N PHE A 176 -2.12 5.60 18.36
CA PHE A 176 -3.58 5.57 18.33
C PHE A 176 -4.15 5.05 17.00
N GLY A 177 -3.32 4.98 15.95
CA GLY A 177 -3.74 4.53 14.62
C GLY A 177 -4.60 5.56 13.88
N ILE A 178 -4.53 6.83 14.26
CA ILE A 178 -5.23 7.91 13.55
C ILE A 178 -4.41 8.23 12.30
N GLU A 179 -4.97 8.02 11.12
CA GLU A 179 -4.27 8.33 9.87
C GLU A 179 -4.14 9.86 9.68
N PRO A 180 -3.01 10.32 9.11
CA PRO A 180 -2.79 11.74 8.84
C PRO A 180 -3.71 12.29 7.74
N ASN A 181 -4.15 11.44 6.81
CA ASN A 181 -5.01 11.82 5.71
C ASN A 181 -6.42 11.24 5.94
N LEU A 182 -7.39 12.11 6.22
CA LEU A 182 -8.77 11.70 6.49
C LEU A 182 -9.43 10.94 5.32
N LEU A 183 -8.96 11.18 4.10
CA LEU A 183 -9.51 10.51 2.90
C LEU A 183 -9.14 9.02 2.83
N GLU A 184 -8.00 8.65 3.40
CA GLU A 184 -7.48 7.27 3.41
C GLU A 184 -8.10 6.43 4.55
N CYS A 185 -8.59 7.08 5.61
CA CYS A 185 -9.19 6.42 6.76
C CYS A 185 -10.31 5.46 6.37
N ASN A 186 -10.21 4.22 6.84
CA ASN A 186 -11.28 3.23 6.83
C ASN A 186 -12.14 3.39 8.09
N LEU A 187 -13.25 4.12 7.97
CA LEU A 187 -14.15 4.46 9.09
C LEU A 187 -14.74 3.24 9.82
N GLU A 188 -14.78 2.07 9.19
CA GLU A 188 -15.28 0.85 9.83
C GLU A 188 -14.26 0.26 10.81
N GLU A 189 -13.00 0.18 10.39
CA GLU A 189 -11.93 -0.55 11.09
C GLU A 189 -11.08 0.36 12.00
N ASP A 190 -10.87 1.61 11.60
CA ASP A 190 -9.93 2.52 12.28
C ASP A 190 -10.53 3.11 13.56
N ILE A 191 -11.86 3.21 13.63
CA ILE A 191 -12.57 3.77 14.80
C ILE A 191 -12.67 2.69 15.87
N ASN A 192 -11.70 2.73 16.79
CA ASN A 192 -11.55 1.82 17.90
C ASN A 192 -11.44 2.58 19.25
N VAL A 193 -11.24 1.85 20.36
CA VAL A 193 -11.09 2.48 21.69
C VAL A 193 -9.85 3.38 21.76
N LYS A 194 -8.75 2.96 21.12
CA LYS A 194 -7.49 3.74 21.09
C LYS A 194 -7.63 5.03 20.31
N PHE A 195 -8.47 5.06 19.28
CA PHE A 195 -8.80 6.27 18.53
C PHE A 195 -9.41 7.31 19.46
N VAL A 196 -10.36 6.90 20.32
CA VAL A 196 -11.00 7.79 21.31
C VAL A 196 -9.99 8.27 22.35
N GLU A 197 -9.10 7.40 22.84
CA GLU A 197 -8.02 7.78 23.75
C GLU A 197 -7.06 8.81 23.11
N GLY A 198 -6.73 8.62 21.83
CA GLY A 198 -5.92 9.55 21.06
C GLY A 198 -6.60 10.89 20.84
N LEU A 199 -7.90 10.87 20.54
CA LEU A 199 -8.69 12.08 20.38
C LEU A 199 -8.72 12.89 21.68
N ASN A 200 -8.99 12.24 22.81
CA ASN A 200 -8.96 12.85 24.13
C ASN A 200 -7.58 13.45 24.44
N TYR A 201 -6.50 12.72 24.15
CA TYR A 201 -5.13 13.20 24.36
C TYR A 201 -4.82 14.44 23.52
N VAL A 202 -5.16 14.43 22.22
CA VAL A 202 -4.90 15.53 21.29
C VAL A 202 -5.71 16.77 21.66
N ALA A 203 -7.00 16.60 21.97
CA ALA A 203 -7.88 17.70 22.37
C ALA A 203 -7.36 18.36 23.65
N ASN A 204 -7.06 17.59 24.69
CA ASN A 204 -6.49 18.11 25.94
C ASN A 204 -5.14 18.80 25.72
N LEU A 205 -4.26 18.23 24.88
CA LEU A 205 -2.94 18.80 24.61
C LEU A 205 -3.01 20.14 23.86
N LYS A 206 -3.89 20.25 22.85
CA LYS A 206 -4.12 21.51 22.11
C LYS A 206 -4.78 22.56 23.01
N LEU A 207 -5.78 22.16 23.79
CA LEU A 207 -6.50 23.05 24.69
C LEU A 207 -5.60 23.56 25.82
N GLU A 208 -4.85 22.70 26.51
CA GLU A 208 -3.98 23.11 27.62
C GLU A 208 -2.90 24.09 27.15
N ARG A 209 -2.37 23.91 25.95
CA ARG A 209 -1.49 24.91 25.33
C ARG A 209 -2.21 26.23 25.13
N HIS A 210 -3.41 26.21 24.53
CA HIS A 210 -4.17 27.43 24.32
C HIS A 210 -4.53 28.14 25.65
N LEU A 211 -4.81 27.40 26.72
CA LEU A 211 -5.06 27.98 28.05
C LEU A 211 -3.83 28.63 28.68
N LYS A 212 -2.62 28.18 28.33
CA LYS A 212 -1.38 28.83 28.77
C LYS A 212 -1.26 30.24 28.21
N ASP A 213 -1.67 30.42 26.96
CA ASP A 213 -1.67 31.73 26.28
C ASP A 213 -2.92 32.56 26.67
N PHE A 214 -4.08 31.89 26.83
CA PHE A 214 -5.39 32.51 27.11
C PHE A 214 -6.13 31.76 28.24
N PRO A 215 -5.92 32.15 29.52
CA PRO A 215 -6.43 31.39 30.67
C PRO A 215 -7.97 31.34 30.78
N ASP A 216 -8.68 32.33 30.22
CA ASP A 216 -10.16 32.43 30.32
C ASP A 216 -10.88 31.86 29.08
N ALA A 217 -10.19 31.13 28.20
CA ALA A 217 -10.76 30.72 26.91
C ALA A 217 -11.85 29.64 27.02
N LEU A 218 -11.66 28.62 27.86
CA LEU A 218 -12.60 27.50 28.03
C LEU A 218 -12.40 26.79 29.37
N GLU A 219 -13.49 26.40 30.04
CA GLU A 219 -13.42 25.61 31.28
C GLU A 219 -13.18 24.12 30.98
N LEU A 220 -12.23 23.53 31.74
CA LEU A 220 -11.93 22.09 31.79
C LEU A 220 -12.75 21.39 32.89
N PRO A 221 -13.07 20.08 32.74
CA PRO A 221 -12.70 19.17 31.65
C PRO A 221 -13.61 19.26 30.42
N LEU A 222 -13.13 18.77 29.27
CA LEU A 222 -13.95 18.56 28.08
C LEU A 222 -15.01 17.47 28.30
N ASN A 223 -16.21 17.69 27.77
CA ASN A 223 -17.36 16.79 27.90
C ASN A 223 -17.37 15.71 26.80
N GLY A 224 -16.31 14.90 26.75
CA GLY A 224 -16.21 13.72 25.90
C GLY A 224 -16.09 14.01 24.40
N VAL A 225 -16.31 12.97 23.59
CA VAL A 225 -15.95 12.92 22.16
C VAL A 225 -16.55 14.04 21.31
N MET A 226 -17.74 14.53 21.68
CA MET A 226 -18.39 15.66 20.98
C MET A 226 -17.57 16.94 21.04
N GLU A 227 -16.97 17.26 22.20
CA GLU A 227 -16.12 18.43 22.36
C GLU A 227 -14.66 18.16 21.95
N GLU A 228 -14.23 16.90 21.92
CA GLU A 228 -12.86 16.53 21.55
C GLU A 228 -12.66 16.50 20.02
N LEU A 229 -13.69 16.13 19.24
CA LEU A 229 -13.61 16.00 17.78
C LEU A 229 -13.22 17.27 17.02
N PRO A 230 -13.78 18.46 17.34
CA PRO A 230 -13.44 19.69 16.62
C PRO A 230 -11.92 19.98 16.61
N PHE A 231 -11.21 19.65 17.69
CA PHE A 231 -9.75 19.84 17.78
C PHE A 231 -8.94 18.98 16.80
N LEU A 232 -9.51 17.89 16.28
CA LEU A 232 -8.85 17.07 15.26
C LEU A 232 -9.05 17.63 13.86
N LEU A 233 -10.25 18.14 13.58
CA LEU A 233 -10.68 18.52 12.23
C LEU A 233 -10.35 19.96 11.87
N ARG A 234 -10.40 20.88 12.85
CA ARG A 234 -10.24 22.32 12.63
C ARG A 234 -9.07 22.89 13.42
N ASP A 235 -8.79 24.15 13.14
CA ASP A 235 -7.83 24.94 13.92
C ASP A 235 -8.32 25.13 15.36
N VAL A 236 -7.38 25.40 16.26
CA VAL A 236 -7.66 25.44 17.71
C VAL A 236 -8.67 26.53 18.06
N GLU A 237 -8.60 27.69 17.40
CA GLU A 237 -9.51 28.82 17.62
C GLU A 237 -10.93 28.47 17.18
N GLU A 238 -11.10 27.96 15.96
CA GLU A 238 -12.39 27.54 15.40
C GLU A 238 -13.03 26.43 16.24
N ALA A 239 -12.23 25.45 16.69
CA ALA A 239 -12.68 24.38 17.55
C ALA A 239 -13.24 24.91 18.90
N ILE A 240 -12.63 25.93 19.48
CA ILE A 240 -13.10 26.54 20.73
C ILE A 240 -14.42 27.28 20.51
N GLU A 241 -14.57 28.00 19.41
CA GLU A 241 -15.81 28.69 19.05
C GLU A 241 -16.97 27.72 18.86
N GLU A 242 -16.73 26.60 18.17
CA GLU A 242 -17.71 25.52 18.03
C GLU A 242 -18.14 24.94 19.37
N ILE A 243 -17.18 24.67 20.28
CA ILE A 243 -17.50 24.11 21.60
C ILE A 243 -18.33 25.11 22.41
N LYS A 244 -17.98 26.41 22.36
CA LYS A 244 -18.78 27.46 23.00
C LYS A 244 -20.21 27.48 22.46
N ALA A 245 -20.38 27.45 21.14
CA ALA A 245 -21.69 27.38 20.50
C ALA A 245 -22.47 26.11 20.91
N MET A 246 -21.81 24.95 21.00
CA MET A 246 -22.44 23.70 21.46
C MET A 246 -22.87 23.77 22.93
N ARG A 247 -22.08 24.42 23.80
CA ARG A 247 -22.42 24.63 25.22
C ARG A 247 -23.59 25.60 25.37
N GLU A 248 -23.61 26.70 24.61
CA GLU A 248 -24.71 27.67 24.61
C GLU A 248 -26.02 27.05 24.10
N ALA A 249 -25.95 26.22 23.06
CA ALA A 249 -27.11 25.51 22.52
C ALA A 249 -27.58 24.33 23.41
N GLY A 250 -26.81 23.95 24.43
CA GLY A 250 -27.10 22.80 25.29
C GLY A 250 -26.95 21.44 24.58
N HIS A 251 -26.21 21.39 23.48
CA HIS A 251 -25.94 20.17 22.71
C HIS A 251 -24.69 19.41 23.19
N SER A 252 -23.87 20.01 24.06
CA SER A 252 -22.75 19.32 24.70
C SER A 252 -23.26 18.27 25.68
N VAL A 253 -23.28 17.01 25.22
CA VAL A 253 -23.69 15.85 26.01
C VAL A 253 -22.62 14.77 25.92
N LYS A 254 -22.27 14.21 27.08
CA LYS A 254 -21.41 13.03 27.13
C LYS A 254 -22.17 11.84 26.56
N LEU A 255 -21.74 11.37 25.39
CA LEU A 255 -22.33 10.21 24.73
C LEU A 255 -22.11 8.93 25.55
N ASP A 256 -23.09 8.03 25.48
CA ASP A 256 -22.95 6.68 26.00
C ASP A 256 -21.94 5.90 25.15
N LYS A 257 -21.27 4.92 25.75
CA LYS A 257 -20.20 4.14 25.08
C LYS A 257 -20.65 3.47 23.77
N ILE A 258 -21.93 3.17 23.64
CA ILE A 258 -22.52 2.51 22.46
C ILE A 258 -22.62 3.51 21.29
N ASP A 259 -22.87 4.78 21.59
CA ASP A 259 -23.16 5.81 20.59
C ASP A 259 -21.91 6.53 20.10
N VAL A 260 -20.79 6.41 20.82
CA VAL A 260 -19.51 7.05 20.47
C VAL A 260 -19.03 6.65 19.07
N PHE A 261 -18.96 5.36 18.74
CA PHE A 261 -18.43 4.93 17.44
C PHE A 261 -19.36 5.27 16.26
N PRO A 262 -20.68 5.04 16.33
CA PRO A 262 -21.61 5.51 15.30
C PRO A 262 -21.53 7.02 15.07
N PHE A 263 -21.44 7.80 16.16
CA PHE A 263 -21.29 9.25 16.07
C PHE A 263 -20.00 9.63 15.34
N LEU A 264 -18.86 9.06 15.74
CA LEU A 264 -17.57 9.30 15.10
C LEU A 264 -17.59 8.96 13.61
N ARG A 265 -18.17 7.82 13.24
CA ARG A 265 -18.31 7.41 11.84
C ARG A 265 -19.08 8.44 11.03
N ASN A 266 -20.23 8.88 11.54
CA ASN A 266 -21.08 9.84 10.85
C ASN A 266 -20.41 11.21 10.74
N ALA A 267 -19.75 11.68 11.80
CA ALA A 267 -19.06 12.96 11.82
C ALA A 267 -17.86 12.98 10.87
N LEU A 268 -17.03 11.93 10.89
CA LEU A 268 -15.87 11.80 10.00
C LEU A 268 -16.29 11.57 8.54
N GLN A 269 -17.39 10.84 8.30
CA GLN A 269 -17.95 10.72 6.95
C GLN A 269 -18.43 12.08 6.44
N ALA A 270 -19.13 12.86 7.26
CA ALA A 270 -19.56 14.21 6.87
C ALA A 270 -18.37 15.13 6.56
N ALA A 271 -17.29 15.05 7.35
CA ALA A 271 -16.05 15.78 7.08
C ALA A 271 -15.35 15.30 5.80
N LYS A 272 -15.37 13.99 5.53
CA LYS A 272 -14.85 13.42 4.29
C LYS A 272 -15.64 13.92 3.08
N ASP A 273 -16.97 13.92 3.18
CA ASP A 273 -17.86 14.41 2.13
C ASP A 273 -17.62 15.90 1.85
N SER A 274 -17.46 16.74 2.88
CA SER A 274 -17.13 18.16 2.70
C SER A 274 -15.78 18.38 2.01
N MET A 275 -14.74 17.65 2.42
CA MET A 275 -13.41 17.72 1.79
C MET A 275 -13.45 17.25 0.33
N THR A 276 -14.25 16.22 0.00
CA THR A 276 -14.41 15.78 -1.39
C THR A 276 -15.17 16.79 -2.24
N ALA A 277 -16.15 17.49 -1.68
CA ALA A 277 -16.89 18.54 -2.38
C ALA A 277 -15.96 19.71 -2.73
N GLU A 278 -15.16 20.19 -1.77
CA GLU A 278 -14.16 21.24 -2.00
C GLU A 278 -13.16 20.86 -3.11
N ALA A 279 -12.67 19.63 -3.09
CA ALA A 279 -11.75 19.13 -4.13
C ALA A 279 -12.37 19.05 -5.54
N THR A 280 -13.69 18.93 -5.64
CA THR A 280 -14.40 18.94 -6.93
C THR A 280 -14.71 20.34 -7.45
N GLU A 281 -14.82 21.35 -6.58
CA GLU A 281 -15.06 22.74 -6.97
C GLU A 281 -13.79 23.44 -7.48
N GLU A 282 -12.61 22.96 -7.09
CA GLU A 282 -11.31 23.49 -7.53
C GLU A 282 -10.83 22.97 -8.90
N ASN A 283 -11.53 22.00 -9.51
CA ASN A 283 -11.22 21.40 -10.82
C ASN A 283 -12.21 21.81 -11.92
#